data_AF-A0A3E0HQR3-F1
#
_entry.id   AF-A0A3E0HQR3-F1
#
_cell.length_a   1.000
_cell.length_b   1.000
_cell.length_c   1.000
_cell.angle_alpha   90.00
_cell.angle_beta   90.00
_cell.angle_gamma   90.00
#
_symmetry.space_group_name_H-M   'P 1'
#
loop_
_entity.id
_entity.type
_entity.pdbx_description
1 polymer ?
#
loop_
_entity_poly.entity_id
_entity_poly.type
_entity_poly.pdbx_seq_one_letter_code
_entity_poly.pdbx_strand_id
1 'polypeptide(L)'
;MKYITFMILLIVCLSCSSDDGSSTVIPNSEPESIKIDDIILDGPTITIDWSDAIDKDGDQIFYKLYINSILISETTESISSTTLAYNERYTGRIIGTDRKGGITEFSFEFSSSDSKLLLYSDGSGTLYALDLYTSTPMWAAKTSFIESHTISESLIYSGLGGVNGLDILSGEIKWTSTPNANNNDEYRNIIVDETHIYAFGSNSTLYRIDKVTGGKLWERSFLNYYAPLSIDSDRIFVSSRNNDHLYAINKETGLADWSYRLSNSTGAAPSIKTNPLIVNSDIFFGDNIGRFYSFDKNKGTENWSVNAGQFNSFYSSPTQFNESIITGTYSTLYSYNINSGAIIWEYGLTGGSLETSPFIYNDKVYIGISKNGSGELLCLNATNGSVIWRYALENNTTSSPIVFEDIVYIGDWKKNMYAVNAETGLLDWKIKTEEIIFKSPTIVVGEGKAIIYPSVSGLKN
;
A
#
# COMPACT_ATOMS: atom_id res chain seq x y z
N MET A 1 -19.23 -29.42 -18.97
CA MET A 1 -19.08 -30.82 -19.43
C MET A 1 -20.02 -31.08 -20.60
N LYS A 2 -19.56 -30.86 -21.84
CA LYS A 2 -20.16 -31.34 -23.09
C LYS A 2 -19.02 -31.47 -24.10
N TYR A 3 -18.55 -32.71 -24.26
CA TYR A 3 -17.55 -33.07 -25.26
C TYR A 3 -18.22 -33.11 -26.63
N ILE A 4 -17.65 -32.40 -27.60
CA ILE A 4 -17.99 -32.50 -29.01
C ILE A 4 -17.02 -33.53 -29.61
N THR A 5 -17.53 -34.72 -29.89
CA THR A 5 -16.82 -35.79 -30.58
C THR A 5 -16.91 -35.54 -32.08
N PHE A 6 -15.82 -35.11 -32.72
CA PHE A 6 -15.69 -35.16 -34.18
C PHE A 6 -15.00 -36.46 -34.59
N MET A 7 -15.79 -37.33 -35.23
CA MET A 7 -15.38 -38.58 -35.84
C MET A 7 -14.80 -38.27 -37.23
N ILE A 8 -13.49 -38.39 -37.40
CA ILE A 8 -12.84 -38.30 -38.71
C ILE A 8 -12.61 -39.71 -39.26
N LEU A 9 -13.19 -39.93 -40.43
CA LEU A 9 -13.17 -41.15 -41.22
C LEU A 9 -11.81 -41.30 -41.90
N LEU A 10 -10.99 -42.28 -41.48
CA LEU A 10 -9.72 -42.58 -42.14
C LEU A 10 -9.94 -43.64 -43.24
N ILE A 11 -9.78 -43.22 -44.50
CA ILE A 11 -9.81 -44.09 -45.68
C ILE A 11 -8.43 -44.76 -45.80
N VAL A 12 -8.38 -46.09 -45.65
CA VAL A 12 -7.17 -46.89 -45.89
C VAL A 12 -7.08 -47.21 -47.38
N CYS A 13 -6.26 -46.46 -48.12
CA CYS A 13 -5.81 -46.85 -49.45
C CYS A 13 -4.54 -47.69 -49.31
N LEU A 14 -4.67 -49.01 -49.51
CA LEU A 14 -3.54 -49.90 -49.77
C LEU A 14 -3.12 -49.75 -51.23
N SER A 15 -2.00 -49.08 -51.48
CA SER A 15 -1.27 -49.18 -52.75
C SER A 15 0.10 -49.78 -52.48
N CYS A 16 0.30 -51.03 -52.88
CA CYS A 16 1.63 -51.61 -53.03
C CYS A 16 2.30 -50.99 -54.26
N SER A 17 3.42 -50.30 -54.07
CA SER A 17 4.41 -50.08 -55.13
C SER A 17 5.74 -50.71 -54.70
N SER A 18 6.27 -51.56 -55.57
CA SER A 18 7.55 -52.27 -55.45
C SER A 18 8.76 -51.35 -55.55
N ASP A 19 9.82 -51.77 -54.86
CA ASP A 19 11.21 -51.26 -54.77
C ASP A 19 11.76 -50.52 -56.00
N ASP A 20 12.39 -49.35 -55.78
CA ASP A 20 13.85 -49.19 -55.72
C ASP A 20 14.21 -47.69 -55.71
N GLY A 21 14.95 -47.25 -54.70
CA GLY A 21 15.43 -45.87 -54.60
C GLY A 21 15.95 -45.57 -53.21
N SER A 22 17.28 -45.58 -53.06
CA SER A 22 18.06 -45.29 -51.86
C SER A 22 17.27 -44.63 -50.72
N SER A 23 17.11 -45.33 -49.59
CA SER A 23 16.90 -44.64 -48.32
C SER A 23 18.16 -43.84 -48.03
N THR A 24 18.19 -42.60 -48.54
CA THR A 24 19.07 -41.59 -47.99
C THR A 24 18.63 -41.44 -46.54
N VAL A 25 19.32 -42.14 -45.63
CA VAL A 25 19.31 -41.80 -44.22
C VAL A 25 19.74 -40.34 -44.19
N ILE A 26 18.78 -39.43 -44.02
CA ILE A 26 19.11 -38.02 -43.79
C ILE A 26 19.91 -38.05 -42.48
N PRO A 27 21.19 -37.66 -42.50
CA PRO A 27 22.00 -37.65 -41.28
C PRO A 27 21.32 -36.72 -40.28
N ASN A 28 21.25 -37.13 -39.00
CA ASN A 28 20.63 -36.29 -37.98
C ASN A 28 21.25 -34.90 -38.01
N SER A 29 20.42 -33.87 -38.13
CA SER A 29 20.86 -32.50 -38.07
C SER A 29 20.47 -31.91 -36.73
N GLU A 30 21.34 -31.11 -36.12
CA GLU A 30 20.93 -30.41 -34.91
C GLU A 30 19.82 -29.42 -35.24
N PRO A 31 18.80 -29.26 -34.37
CA PRO A 31 17.74 -28.28 -34.57
C PRO A 31 18.33 -26.87 -34.68
N GLU A 32 17.66 -25.98 -35.41
CA GLU A 32 18.10 -24.58 -35.53
C GLU A 32 18.06 -23.83 -34.18
N SER A 33 18.69 -22.65 -34.15
CA SER A 33 18.77 -21.83 -32.93
C SER A 33 17.39 -21.33 -32.48
N ILE A 34 17.10 -21.46 -31.20
CA ILE A 34 15.92 -20.86 -30.55
C ILE A 34 16.20 -19.40 -30.18
N LYS A 35 15.18 -18.55 -30.19
CA LYS A 35 15.19 -17.21 -29.58
C LYS A 35 13.90 -16.99 -28.78
N ILE A 36 13.95 -16.09 -27.81
CA ILE A 36 12.75 -15.60 -27.12
C ILE A 36 11.99 -14.66 -28.05
N ASP A 37 10.69 -14.92 -28.21
CA ASP A 37 9.80 -14.05 -28.95
C ASP A 37 9.10 -13.07 -28.01
N ASP A 38 8.62 -13.53 -26.84
CA ASP A 38 8.05 -12.64 -25.80
C ASP A 38 8.17 -13.21 -24.38
N ILE A 39 8.14 -12.32 -23.38
CA ILE A 39 8.00 -12.66 -21.96
C ILE A 39 6.91 -11.77 -21.37
N ILE A 40 5.78 -12.39 -21.05
CA ILE A 40 4.60 -11.71 -20.53
C ILE A 40 4.51 -11.96 -19.02
N LEU A 41 4.45 -10.88 -18.25
CA LEU A 41 4.30 -10.90 -16.80
C LEU A 41 2.89 -10.41 -16.42
N ASP A 42 2.16 -11.25 -15.68
CA ASP A 42 0.84 -10.91 -15.12
C ASP A 42 0.81 -11.32 -13.64
N GLY A 43 1.07 -10.34 -12.78
CA GLY A 43 1.28 -10.57 -11.35
C GLY A 43 2.42 -11.58 -11.12
N PRO A 44 2.18 -12.68 -10.40
CA PRO A 44 3.21 -13.69 -10.15
C PRO A 44 3.30 -14.70 -11.31
N THR A 45 2.38 -14.65 -12.27
CA THR A 45 2.37 -15.56 -13.43
C THR A 45 3.27 -14.99 -14.52
N ILE A 46 4.14 -15.84 -15.05
CA ILE A 46 4.97 -15.56 -16.21
C ILE A 46 4.58 -16.50 -17.34
N THR A 47 4.55 -15.97 -18.56
CA THR A 47 4.44 -16.75 -19.81
C THR A 47 5.63 -16.42 -20.69
N ILE A 48 6.37 -17.44 -21.08
CA ILE A 48 7.57 -17.33 -21.92
C ILE A 48 7.24 -17.97 -23.26
N ASP A 49 7.34 -17.18 -24.32
CA ASP A 49 7.12 -17.58 -25.71
C ASP A 49 8.46 -17.53 -26.46
N TRP A 50 8.75 -18.60 -27.21
CA TRP A 50 9.97 -18.73 -27.99
C TRP A 50 9.70 -19.23 -29.39
N SER A 51 10.64 -19.00 -30.28
CA SER A 51 10.55 -19.47 -31.66
C SER A 51 10.67 -20.99 -31.73
N ASP A 52 9.80 -21.65 -32.50
CA ASP A 52 9.98 -23.06 -32.83
C ASP A 52 11.35 -23.30 -33.50
N ALA A 53 12.12 -24.23 -32.94
CA ALA A 53 13.32 -24.75 -33.58
C ALA A 53 12.92 -25.56 -34.81
N ILE A 54 13.43 -25.17 -35.98
CA ILE A 54 13.19 -25.89 -37.22
C ILE A 54 14.16 -27.06 -37.26
N ASP A 55 13.61 -28.27 -37.37
CA ASP A 55 14.38 -29.47 -37.67
C ASP A 55 14.45 -29.71 -39.18
N LYS A 56 15.65 -29.89 -39.74
CA LYS A 56 15.80 -30.02 -41.20
C LYS A 56 15.40 -31.40 -41.71
N ASP A 57 15.39 -32.40 -40.83
CA ASP A 57 14.88 -33.74 -41.10
C ASP A 57 13.41 -33.95 -40.71
N GLY A 58 12.75 -32.92 -40.18
CA GLY A 58 11.30 -32.87 -39.94
C GLY A 58 10.84 -33.62 -38.69
N ASP A 59 11.74 -33.94 -37.76
CA ASP A 59 11.42 -34.54 -36.49
C ASP A 59 10.72 -33.55 -35.55
N GLN A 60 9.88 -34.09 -34.65
CA GLN A 60 9.27 -33.31 -33.59
C GLN A 60 10.31 -32.93 -32.54
N ILE A 61 10.37 -31.65 -32.21
CA ILE A 61 11.23 -31.12 -31.14
C ILE A 61 10.51 -31.19 -29.79
N PHE A 62 11.25 -31.61 -28.77
CA PHE A 62 10.83 -31.56 -27.37
C PHE A 62 11.62 -30.47 -26.66
N TYR A 63 10.92 -29.54 -26.01
CA TYR A 63 11.51 -28.45 -25.25
C TYR A 63 11.50 -28.75 -23.76
N LYS A 64 12.60 -28.36 -23.10
CA LYS A 64 12.70 -28.25 -21.65
C LYS A 64 12.99 -26.81 -21.27
N LEU A 65 12.14 -26.21 -20.46
CA LEU A 65 12.34 -24.88 -19.90
C LEU A 65 12.87 -25.01 -18.47
N TYR A 66 14.00 -24.34 -18.21
CA TYR A 66 14.57 -24.20 -16.88
C TYR A 66 14.54 -22.73 -16.44
N ILE A 67 14.21 -22.49 -15.18
CA ILE A 67 14.34 -21.18 -14.52
C ILE A 67 15.18 -21.36 -13.26
N ASN A 68 16.24 -20.58 -13.09
CA ASN A 68 17.25 -20.73 -12.03
C ASN A 68 17.74 -22.18 -11.89
N SER A 69 17.99 -22.83 -13.03
CA SER A 69 18.39 -24.25 -13.13
C SER A 69 17.35 -25.30 -12.69
N ILE A 70 16.11 -24.88 -12.34
CA ILE A 70 15.01 -25.78 -12.00
C ILE A 70 14.19 -26.06 -13.25
N LEU A 71 13.90 -27.33 -13.54
CA LEU A 71 13.02 -27.71 -14.66
C LEU A 71 11.59 -27.28 -14.35
N ILE A 72 11.05 -26.40 -15.19
CA ILE A 72 9.70 -25.84 -15.07
C ILE A 72 8.70 -26.62 -15.94
N SER A 73 9.11 -26.99 -17.15
CA SER A 73 8.21 -27.62 -18.12
C SER A 73 8.97 -28.53 -19.09
N GLU A 74 8.30 -29.61 -19.51
CA GLU A 74 8.66 -30.44 -20.66
C GLU A 74 7.46 -30.44 -21.61
N THR A 75 7.65 -29.95 -22.83
CA THR A 75 6.54 -29.70 -23.76
C THR A 75 7.01 -29.83 -25.22
N THR A 76 6.08 -29.98 -26.14
CA THR A 76 6.33 -29.87 -27.59
C THR A 76 5.86 -28.52 -28.15
N GLU A 77 5.23 -27.69 -27.32
CA GLU A 77 4.80 -26.34 -27.67
C GLU A 77 5.92 -25.34 -27.35
N SER A 78 6.02 -24.27 -28.12
CA SER A 78 7.04 -23.24 -27.95
C SER A 78 6.66 -22.16 -26.93
N ILE A 79 5.82 -22.52 -25.97
CA ILE A 79 5.29 -21.63 -24.95
C ILE A 79 5.16 -22.38 -23.62
N SER A 80 5.41 -21.69 -22.51
CA SER A 80 5.19 -22.24 -21.19
C SER A 80 4.88 -21.15 -20.18
N SER A 81 4.04 -21.48 -19.20
CA SER A 81 3.66 -20.57 -18.11
C SER A 81 3.93 -21.19 -16.75
N THR A 82 4.37 -20.36 -15.80
CA THR A 82 4.56 -20.77 -14.40
C THR A 82 4.36 -19.57 -13.47
N THR A 83 4.48 -19.80 -12.16
CA THR A 83 4.39 -18.76 -11.14
C THR A 83 5.75 -18.57 -10.47
N LEU A 84 6.18 -17.32 -10.31
CA LEU A 84 7.44 -16.93 -9.69
C LEU A 84 7.21 -16.03 -8.48
N ALA A 85 8.23 -15.89 -7.63
CA ALA A 85 8.20 -14.92 -6.55
C ALA A 85 8.33 -13.50 -7.12
N TYR A 86 7.80 -12.52 -6.38
CA TYR A 86 7.91 -11.11 -6.73
C TYR A 86 9.30 -10.55 -6.42
N ASN A 87 9.63 -9.42 -7.05
CA ASN A 87 10.81 -8.61 -6.77
C ASN A 87 12.16 -9.35 -6.95
N GLU A 88 12.21 -10.36 -7.82
CA GLU A 88 13.39 -11.21 -8.00
C GLU A 88 13.93 -11.15 -9.43
N ARG A 89 15.23 -11.46 -9.57
CA ARG A 89 15.88 -11.67 -10.88
C ARG A 89 16.03 -13.16 -11.16
N TYR A 90 15.76 -13.54 -12.40
CA TYR A 90 15.75 -14.92 -12.85
C TYR A 90 16.64 -15.13 -14.07
N THR A 91 17.22 -16.31 -14.14
CA THR A 91 17.91 -16.83 -15.34
C THR A 91 17.05 -17.92 -15.96
N GLY A 92 16.81 -17.83 -17.26
CA GLY A 92 16.02 -18.78 -18.05
C GLY A 92 16.89 -19.54 -19.03
N ARG A 93 16.54 -20.80 -19.30
CA ARG A 93 17.25 -21.67 -20.24
C ARG A 93 16.31 -22.65 -20.91
N ILE A 94 16.30 -22.65 -22.23
CA ILE A 94 15.47 -23.54 -23.05
C ILE A 94 16.39 -24.51 -23.78
N ILE A 95 16.08 -25.80 -23.69
CA ILE A 95 16.77 -26.87 -24.42
C ILE A 95 15.75 -27.54 -25.34
N GLY A 96 15.96 -27.43 -26.65
CA GLY A 96 15.22 -28.20 -27.65
C GLY A 96 15.99 -29.47 -28.00
N THR A 97 15.31 -30.60 -28.07
CA THR A 97 15.91 -31.88 -28.45
C THR A 97 15.05 -32.57 -29.51
N ASP A 98 15.65 -32.96 -30.63
CA ASP A 98 14.98 -33.79 -31.64
C ASP A 98 14.87 -35.25 -31.16
N ARG A 99 14.18 -36.11 -31.94
CA ARG A 99 14.01 -37.53 -31.58
C ARG A 99 15.27 -38.38 -31.70
N LYS A 100 16.27 -37.92 -32.45
CA LYS A 100 17.52 -38.61 -32.74
C LYS A 100 18.70 -38.12 -31.88
N GLY A 101 18.46 -37.15 -31.00
CA GLY A 101 19.37 -36.65 -29.98
C GLY A 101 20.14 -35.38 -30.33
N GLY A 102 19.81 -34.66 -31.41
CA GLY A 102 20.35 -33.33 -31.68
C GLY A 102 19.75 -32.29 -30.74
N ILE A 103 20.55 -31.30 -30.34
CA ILE A 103 20.22 -30.37 -29.27
C ILE A 103 20.46 -28.93 -29.72
N THR A 104 19.54 -28.04 -29.35
CA THR A 104 19.70 -26.59 -29.43
C THR A 104 19.42 -25.98 -28.06
N GLU A 105 20.15 -24.93 -27.67
CA GLU A 105 20.05 -24.32 -26.34
C GLU A 105 20.05 -22.79 -26.44
N PHE A 106 19.21 -22.14 -25.65
CA PHE A 106 19.15 -20.68 -25.52
C PHE A 106 19.03 -20.28 -24.05
N SER A 107 19.82 -19.30 -23.62
CA SER A 107 19.81 -18.76 -22.24
C SER A 107 19.46 -17.28 -22.25
N PHE A 108 18.74 -16.82 -21.23
CA PHE A 108 18.26 -15.45 -21.10
C PHE A 108 18.11 -15.05 -19.63
N GLU A 109 17.92 -13.76 -19.37
CA GLU A 109 17.68 -13.21 -18.04
C GLU A 109 16.45 -12.30 -18.07
N PHE A 110 15.71 -12.26 -16.97
CA PHE A 110 14.55 -11.38 -16.79
C PHE A 110 14.30 -11.08 -15.31
N SER A 111 13.43 -10.13 -15.02
CA SER A 111 12.97 -9.83 -13.65
C SER A 111 11.49 -10.14 -13.53
N SER A 112 11.03 -10.61 -12.37
CA SER A 112 9.60 -10.77 -12.09
C SER A 112 8.91 -9.41 -11.98
N SER A 113 7.57 -9.44 -11.92
CA SER A 113 6.78 -8.26 -11.55
C SER A 113 7.17 -7.71 -10.19
N ASP A 114 7.00 -6.40 -10.03
CA ASP A 114 6.94 -5.77 -8.72
C ASP A 114 5.66 -6.25 -8.00
N SER A 115 5.79 -6.61 -6.71
CA SER A 115 4.63 -6.91 -5.87
C SER A 115 3.70 -5.69 -5.76
N LYS A 116 2.40 -5.93 -5.60
CA LYS A 116 1.40 -4.88 -5.33
C LYS A 116 0.53 -5.33 -4.17
N LEU A 117 0.83 -4.86 -2.97
CA LEU A 117 0.19 -5.32 -1.75
C LEU A 117 -0.72 -4.25 -1.15
N LEU A 118 -1.92 -4.64 -0.78
CA LEU A 118 -2.81 -3.87 0.08
C LEU A 118 -2.67 -4.39 1.52
N LEU A 119 -2.05 -3.58 2.36
CA LEU A 119 -1.93 -3.83 3.79
C LEU A 119 -3.12 -3.27 4.54
N TYR A 120 -3.67 -4.04 5.47
CA TYR A 120 -4.71 -3.57 6.39
C TYR A 120 -4.55 -4.22 7.75
N SER A 121 -4.93 -3.48 8.79
CA SER A 121 -4.88 -3.97 10.17
C SER A 121 -6.30 -4.13 10.72
N ASP A 122 -6.51 -5.20 11.48
CA ASP A 122 -7.76 -5.44 12.18
C ASP A 122 -7.79 -4.79 13.58
N GLY A 123 -8.95 -4.88 14.24
CA GLY A 123 -9.11 -4.40 15.62
C GLY A 123 -8.36 -5.23 16.68
N SER A 124 -7.82 -6.38 16.31
CA SER A 124 -7.09 -7.27 17.22
C SER A 124 -5.58 -6.99 17.26
N GLY A 125 -5.08 -6.13 16.37
CA GLY A 125 -3.65 -5.88 16.20
C GLY A 125 -2.97 -6.88 15.26
N THR A 126 -3.72 -7.47 14.32
CA THR A 126 -3.18 -8.32 13.27
C THR A 126 -3.07 -7.53 11.97
N LEU A 127 -1.89 -7.58 11.36
CA LEU A 127 -1.60 -6.99 10.05
C LEU A 127 -1.81 -8.07 8.98
N TYR A 128 -2.51 -7.71 7.91
CA TYR A 128 -2.76 -8.58 6.76
C TYR A 128 -2.18 -7.95 5.50
N ALA A 129 -1.66 -8.79 4.61
CA ALA A 129 -1.32 -8.40 3.24
C ALA A 129 -2.25 -9.12 2.26
N LEU A 130 -2.80 -8.36 1.33
CA LEU A 130 -3.58 -8.84 0.20
C LEU A 130 -2.79 -8.58 -1.09
N ASP A 131 -2.62 -9.59 -1.93
CA ASP A 131 -2.06 -9.41 -3.27
C ASP A 131 -3.12 -8.77 -4.17
N LEU A 132 -2.80 -7.62 -4.77
CA LEU A 132 -3.71 -6.89 -5.65
C LEU A 132 -3.83 -7.51 -7.05
N TYR A 133 -2.87 -8.33 -7.50
CA TYR A 133 -2.99 -9.03 -8.78
C TYR A 133 -4.00 -10.18 -8.68
N THR A 134 -3.91 -10.98 -7.62
CA THR A 134 -4.78 -12.15 -7.44
C THR A 134 -6.03 -11.86 -6.60
N SER A 135 -6.06 -10.70 -5.92
CA SER A 135 -7.10 -10.34 -4.95
C SER A 135 -7.24 -11.35 -3.80
N THR A 136 -6.15 -12.03 -3.42
CA THR A 136 -6.14 -13.05 -2.35
C THR A 136 -5.25 -12.67 -1.18
N PRO A 137 -5.60 -13.06 0.06
CA PRO A 137 -4.71 -12.87 1.22
C PRO A 137 -3.38 -13.61 1.00
N MET A 138 -2.26 -12.93 1.24
CA MET A 138 -0.93 -13.53 1.19
C MET A 138 -0.49 -14.05 2.55
N TRP A 139 -0.56 -13.19 3.57
CA TRP A 139 -0.11 -13.51 4.91
C TRP A 139 -0.83 -12.64 5.95
N ALA A 140 -0.76 -13.10 7.21
CA ALA A 140 -1.20 -12.38 8.38
C ALA A 140 -0.15 -12.49 9.48
N ALA A 141 0.16 -11.37 10.15
CA ALA A 141 1.17 -11.30 11.20
C ALA A 141 0.61 -10.61 12.45
N LYS A 142 0.93 -11.15 13.63
CA LYS A 142 0.56 -10.50 14.89
C LYS A 142 1.46 -9.30 15.12
N THR A 143 0.85 -8.15 15.38
CA THR A 143 1.52 -6.86 15.58
C THR A 143 0.93 -6.13 16.80
N SER A 144 1.42 -4.92 17.08
CA SER A 144 0.73 -4.01 18.00
C SER A 144 -0.47 -3.40 17.29
N PHE A 145 -1.26 -2.59 17.99
CA PHE A 145 -2.29 -1.82 17.32
C PHE A 145 -1.65 -0.77 16.40
N ILE A 146 -1.62 -1.05 15.09
CA ILE A 146 -1.00 -0.17 14.08
C ILE A 146 -1.99 0.93 13.69
N GLU A 147 -1.64 2.19 13.95
CA GLU A 147 -2.46 3.35 13.57
C GLU A 147 -2.20 3.85 12.14
N SER A 148 -0.98 3.59 11.64
CA SER A 148 -0.52 3.77 10.26
C SER A 148 0.67 2.82 10.01
N HIS A 149 0.72 2.16 8.85
CA HIS A 149 1.82 1.27 8.50
C HIS A 149 3.02 2.12 8.04
N THR A 150 4.20 1.82 8.55
CA THR A 150 5.44 2.52 8.17
C THR A 150 6.37 1.56 7.49
N ILE A 151 6.88 1.97 6.33
CA ILE A 151 7.58 1.09 5.42
C ILE A 151 8.88 1.76 5.03
N SER A 152 9.96 1.00 5.07
CA SER A 152 11.26 1.43 4.58
C SER A 152 11.95 0.22 3.99
N GLU A 153 12.41 0.33 2.75
CA GLU A 153 12.97 -0.80 1.99
C GLU A 153 11.97 -1.98 1.99
N SER A 154 12.46 -3.22 2.15
CA SER A 154 11.63 -4.41 2.18
C SER A 154 10.89 -4.66 3.52
N LEU A 155 10.86 -3.68 4.43
CA LEU A 155 10.37 -3.86 5.80
C LEU A 155 9.16 -2.99 6.15
N ILE A 156 8.18 -3.60 6.82
CA ILE A 156 7.04 -2.96 7.47
C ILE A 156 7.30 -2.91 8.97
N TYR A 157 7.32 -1.71 9.55
CA TYR A 157 7.58 -1.53 10.97
C TYR A 157 6.31 -1.62 11.82
N SER A 158 6.38 -2.41 12.88
CA SER A 158 5.32 -2.61 13.87
C SER A 158 5.89 -2.61 15.29
N GLY A 159 5.04 -2.58 16.32
CA GLY A 159 5.47 -2.27 17.68
C GLY A 159 5.19 -3.29 18.77
N LEU A 160 4.96 -4.58 18.47
CA LEU A 160 4.65 -5.58 19.50
C LEU A 160 5.91 -6.09 20.20
N GLY A 161 6.02 -5.85 21.51
CA GLY A 161 7.15 -6.31 22.33
C GLY A 161 8.45 -5.54 22.07
N GLY A 162 8.40 -4.47 21.28
CA GLY A 162 9.54 -3.79 20.67
C GLY A 162 9.16 -3.24 19.29
N VAL A 163 10.04 -2.44 18.67
CA VAL A 163 9.88 -2.10 17.25
C VAL A 163 10.44 -3.26 16.42
N ASN A 164 9.63 -3.81 15.52
CA ASN A 164 9.99 -4.92 14.64
C ASN A 164 9.81 -4.51 13.17
N GLY A 165 10.73 -4.93 12.30
CA GLY A 165 10.61 -4.83 10.86
C GLY A 165 10.23 -6.19 10.27
N LEU A 166 9.04 -6.25 9.67
CA LEU A 166 8.49 -7.43 9.02
C LEU A 166 8.76 -7.38 7.53
N ASP A 167 9.20 -8.47 6.94
CA ASP A 167 9.36 -8.58 5.48
C ASP A 167 8.01 -8.41 4.77
N ILE A 168 7.99 -7.58 3.71
CA ILE A 168 6.77 -7.22 2.96
C ILE A 168 6.09 -8.45 2.33
N LEU A 169 6.85 -9.44 1.86
CA LEU A 169 6.29 -10.57 1.10
C LEU A 169 5.85 -11.74 1.99
N SER A 170 6.45 -11.89 3.17
CA SER A 170 6.21 -13.03 4.08
C SER A 170 5.55 -12.65 5.40
N GLY A 171 5.64 -11.39 5.83
CA GLY A 171 5.21 -10.94 7.16
C GLY A 171 6.11 -11.42 8.29
N GLU A 172 7.23 -12.08 7.99
CA GLU A 172 8.19 -12.55 9.00
C GLU A 172 9.03 -11.40 9.56
N ILE A 173 9.31 -11.44 10.86
CA ILE A 173 10.22 -10.47 11.49
C ILE A 173 11.64 -10.72 10.97
N LYS A 174 12.23 -9.71 10.31
CA LYS A 174 13.64 -9.71 9.87
C LYS A 174 14.51 -8.76 10.68
N TRP A 175 13.90 -7.84 11.44
CA TRP A 175 14.61 -6.83 12.22
C TRP A 175 13.88 -6.54 13.53
N THR A 176 14.61 -6.26 14.62
CA THR A 176 14.03 -5.89 15.93
C THR A 176 14.93 -4.88 16.65
N SER A 177 14.32 -3.90 17.33
CA SER A 177 15.02 -2.90 18.16
C SER A 177 15.64 -3.50 19.43
N THR A 178 16.67 -2.84 19.97
CA THR A 178 17.36 -3.22 21.20
C THR A 178 17.42 -2.07 22.23
N PRO A 179 17.18 -2.34 23.53
CA PRO A 179 16.76 -3.62 24.11
C PRO A 179 15.29 -3.91 23.78
N ASN A 180 14.96 -5.19 23.57
CA ASN A 180 13.57 -5.62 23.56
C ASN A 180 13.06 -5.44 24.99
N ALA A 181 12.19 -4.46 25.20
CA ALA A 181 11.52 -4.33 26.48
C ALA A 181 10.57 -5.54 26.65
N ASN A 182 10.04 -5.74 27.86
CA ASN A 182 9.22 -6.92 28.19
C ASN A 182 8.18 -7.20 27.09
N ASN A 183 7.90 -8.47 26.80
CA ASN A 183 7.05 -8.94 25.68
C ASN A 183 5.62 -8.33 25.57
N ASN A 184 5.22 -7.44 26.48
CA ASN A 184 3.94 -6.74 26.50
C ASN A 184 4.04 -5.24 26.17
N ASP A 185 5.23 -4.69 25.93
CA ASP A 185 5.36 -3.27 25.58
C ASP A 185 4.90 -3.02 24.13
N GLU A 186 4.00 -2.06 23.96
CA GLU A 186 3.48 -1.65 22.66
C GLU A 186 4.10 -0.34 22.21
N TYR A 187 4.66 -0.35 21.01
CA TYR A 187 5.07 0.84 20.28
C TYR A 187 4.01 1.17 19.21
N ARG A 188 3.74 2.47 19.05
CA ARG A 188 2.72 3.03 18.15
C ARG A 188 3.26 4.30 17.49
N ASN A 189 2.58 4.78 16.45
CA ASN A 189 2.95 5.97 15.68
C ASN A 189 4.43 5.96 15.28
N ILE A 190 4.83 4.86 14.65
CA ILE A 190 6.20 4.64 14.21
C ILE A 190 6.44 5.46 12.95
N ILE A 191 7.50 6.25 12.90
CA ILE A 191 7.98 6.96 11.70
C ILE A 191 9.42 6.54 11.44
N VAL A 192 9.79 6.39 10.17
CA VAL A 192 11.15 6.03 9.77
C VAL A 192 11.67 7.07 8.79
N ASP A 193 12.91 7.50 8.99
CA ASP A 193 13.70 8.17 7.94
C ASP A 193 14.82 7.24 7.45
N GLU A 194 15.74 7.76 6.64
CA GLU A 194 16.79 6.93 6.03
C GLU A 194 17.60 6.12 7.05
N THR A 195 17.79 6.64 8.26
CA THR A 195 18.75 6.11 9.23
C THR A 195 18.15 5.84 10.61
N HIS A 196 16.98 6.39 10.92
CA HIS A 196 16.39 6.33 12.25
C HIS A 196 14.92 5.92 12.24
N ILE A 197 14.49 5.39 13.38
CA ILE A 197 13.10 5.11 13.69
C ILE A 197 12.68 5.97 14.88
N TYR A 198 11.50 6.56 14.78
CA TYR A 198 10.84 7.32 15.83
C TYR A 198 9.57 6.61 16.22
N ALA A 199 9.37 6.30 17.51
CA ALA A 199 8.21 5.53 17.93
C ALA A 199 7.74 5.97 19.32
N PHE A 200 6.43 5.98 19.54
CA PHE A 200 5.87 6.16 20.88
C PHE A 200 5.68 4.81 21.57
N GLY A 201 6.27 4.64 22.75
CA GLY A 201 5.94 3.52 23.63
C GLY A 201 4.62 3.74 24.39
N SER A 202 4.14 2.68 25.03
CA SER A 202 2.91 2.65 25.85
C SER A 202 2.86 3.71 26.96
N ASN A 203 4.03 4.09 27.47
CA ASN A 203 4.21 5.14 28.48
C ASN A 203 4.23 6.57 27.89
N SER A 204 3.82 6.77 26.64
CA SER A 204 3.83 8.08 25.95
C SER A 204 5.22 8.71 25.83
N THR A 205 6.26 7.87 25.85
CA THR A 205 7.63 8.29 25.59
C THR A 205 7.94 8.12 24.12
N LEU A 206 8.44 9.18 23.49
CA LEU A 206 8.97 9.17 22.13
C LEU A 206 10.42 8.68 22.19
N TYR A 207 10.71 7.64 21.42
CA TYR A 207 12.05 7.08 21.28
C TYR A 207 12.60 7.42 19.90
N ARG A 208 13.90 7.72 19.83
CA ARG A 208 14.69 7.62 18.60
C ARG A 208 15.56 6.39 18.67
N ILE A 209 15.50 5.58 17.63
CA ILE A 209 16.17 4.30 17.50
C ILE A 209 17.01 4.33 16.22
N ASP A 210 18.23 3.81 16.30
CA ASP A 210 19.10 3.62 15.14
C ASP A 210 18.61 2.43 14.31
N LYS A 211 18.36 2.64 13.01
CA LYS A 211 17.78 1.61 12.12
C LYS A 211 18.74 0.44 11.87
N VAL A 212 20.05 0.67 11.95
CA VAL A 212 21.07 -0.36 11.66
C VAL A 212 21.28 -1.29 12.85
N THR A 213 21.49 -0.70 14.03
CA THR A 213 21.84 -1.40 15.27
C THR A 213 20.62 -1.77 16.11
N GLY A 214 19.48 -1.12 15.87
CA GLY A 214 18.30 -1.20 16.73
C GLY A 214 18.44 -0.47 18.06
N GLY A 215 19.58 0.16 18.33
CA GLY A 215 19.87 0.78 19.61
C GLY A 215 19.08 2.07 19.84
N LYS A 216 18.54 2.25 21.05
CA LYS A 216 17.96 3.52 21.48
C LYS A 216 19.02 4.62 21.54
N LEU A 217 18.81 5.72 20.80
CA LEU A 217 19.66 6.91 20.78
C LEU A 217 19.23 7.93 21.84
N TRP A 218 17.93 8.23 21.93
CA TRP A 218 17.37 9.08 22.97
C TRP A 218 15.88 8.76 23.22
N GLU A 219 15.36 9.23 24.36
CA GLU A 219 13.94 9.15 24.70
C GLU A 219 13.41 10.45 25.32
N ARG A 220 12.15 10.78 25.09
CA ARG A 220 11.48 11.97 25.63
C ARG A 220 10.06 11.65 26.04
N SER A 221 9.74 11.86 27.32
CA SER A 221 8.40 11.60 27.83
C SER A 221 7.46 12.76 27.56
N PHE A 222 6.31 12.46 26.97
CA PHE A 222 5.20 13.39 26.78
C PHE A 222 4.08 13.06 27.77
N LEU A 223 3.32 14.07 28.19
CA LEU A 223 2.22 13.87 29.13
C LEU A 223 1.08 13.12 28.45
N ASN A 224 0.96 11.84 28.80
CA ASN A 224 -0.15 10.92 28.57
C ASN A 224 -0.78 10.98 27.16
N TYR A 225 -0.66 9.88 26.43
CA TYR A 225 -1.34 9.49 25.19
C TYR A 225 -0.50 9.59 23.91
N TYR A 226 -0.67 8.61 23.03
CA TYR A 226 -0.04 8.53 21.70
C TYR A 226 -0.40 9.76 20.86
N ALA A 227 0.61 10.47 20.37
CA ALA A 227 0.43 11.68 19.61
C ALA A 227 0.53 11.39 18.10
N PRO A 228 -0.35 11.97 17.27
CA PRO A 228 -0.10 12.07 15.84
C PRO A 228 1.25 12.78 15.60
N LEU A 229 1.99 12.31 14.58
CA LEU A 229 3.36 12.70 14.31
C LEU A 229 3.59 12.93 12.82
N SER A 230 4.46 13.90 12.51
CA SER A 230 5.03 14.14 11.18
C SER A 230 6.48 14.54 11.32
N ILE A 231 7.31 14.33 10.30
CA ILE A 231 8.73 14.70 10.34
C ILE A 231 9.11 15.55 9.13
N ASP A 232 10.12 16.40 9.28
CA ASP A 232 10.87 16.97 8.14
C ASP A 232 12.34 16.51 8.22
N SER A 233 13.25 17.17 7.50
CA SER A 233 14.68 16.85 7.53
C SER A 233 15.27 16.87 8.94
N ASP A 234 14.84 17.83 9.78
CA ASP A 234 15.54 18.17 11.01
C ASP A 234 14.68 17.94 12.27
N ARG A 235 13.36 17.86 12.11
CA ARG A 235 12.42 17.88 13.25
C ARG A 235 11.32 16.83 13.16
N ILE A 236 10.75 16.58 14.34
CA ILE A 236 9.55 15.81 14.58
C ILE A 236 8.49 16.75 15.12
N PHE A 237 7.33 16.80 14.47
CA PHE A 237 6.19 17.58 14.89
C PHE A 237 5.18 16.69 15.60
N VAL A 238 4.85 17.06 16.83
CA VAL A 238 4.05 16.22 17.74
C VAL A 238 2.82 16.99 18.20
N SER A 239 1.65 16.51 17.80
CA SER A 239 0.38 17.02 18.30
C SER A 239 -0.03 16.27 19.56
N SER A 240 -0.08 16.95 20.70
CA SER A 240 -0.42 16.33 21.97
C SER A 240 -1.92 16.43 22.26
N ARG A 241 -2.53 15.28 22.57
CA ARG A 241 -3.98 15.20 22.87
C ARG A 241 -4.35 15.69 24.27
N ASN A 242 -3.43 15.63 25.24
CA ASN A 242 -3.77 15.82 26.66
C ASN A 242 -3.08 17.00 27.34
N ASN A 243 -2.15 17.68 26.67
CA ASN A 243 -1.55 18.90 27.23
C ASN A 243 -1.74 20.13 26.35
N ASP A 244 -2.57 20.05 25.30
CA ASP A 244 -2.93 21.19 24.44
C ASP A 244 -1.78 21.72 23.57
N HIS A 245 -0.67 20.98 23.38
CA HIS A 245 0.50 21.50 22.66
C HIS A 245 0.70 20.91 21.27
N LEU A 246 1.26 21.73 20.38
CA LEU A 246 2.06 21.31 19.24
C LEU A 246 3.54 21.50 19.58
N TYR A 247 4.35 20.45 19.43
CA TYR A 247 5.80 20.53 19.62
C TYR A 247 6.52 20.41 18.27
N ALA A 248 7.62 21.12 18.12
CA ALA A 248 8.65 20.80 17.15
C ALA A 248 9.91 20.37 17.88
N ILE A 249 10.30 19.12 17.68
CA ILE A 249 11.40 18.46 18.38
C ILE A 249 12.55 18.30 17.40
N ASN A 250 13.73 18.75 17.77
CA ASN A 250 14.94 18.49 17.03
C ASN A 250 15.24 16.98 17.01
N LYS A 251 15.34 16.38 15.81
CA LYS A 251 15.58 14.93 15.64
C LYS A 251 16.88 14.47 16.29
N GLU A 252 17.91 15.31 16.28
CA GLU A 252 19.22 14.95 16.81
C GLU A 252 19.25 14.94 18.33
N THR A 253 18.80 16.03 18.94
CA THR A 253 18.91 16.24 20.39
C THR A 253 17.69 15.73 21.16
N GLY A 254 16.55 15.52 20.50
CA GLY A 254 15.27 15.24 21.14
C GLY A 254 14.73 16.41 21.96
N LEU A 255 15.29 17.61 21.87
CA LEU A 255 14.79 18.79 22.59
C LEU A 255 13.78 19.55 21.72
N ALA A 256 12.81 20.20 22.36
CA ALA A 256 11.88 21.06 21.64
C ALA A 256 12.62 22.32 21.15
N ASP A 257 12.65 22.54 19.84
CA ASP A 257 13.08 23.80 19.25
C ASP A 257 12.06 24.90 19.56
N TRP A 258 10.77 24.53 19.50
CA TRP A 258 9.66 25.35 19.95
C TRP A 258 8.47 24.48 20.36
N SER A 259 7.57 25.07 21.14
CA SER A 259 6.25 24.50 21.42
C SER A 259 5.20 25.61 21.42
N TYR A 260 3.99 25.26 20.99
CA TYR A 260 2.84 26.14 21.00
C TYR A 260 1.74 25.50 21.83
N ARG A 261 1.22 26.23 22.82
CA ARG A 261 0.07 25.81 23.61
C ARG A 261 -1.21 26.44 23.03
N LEU A 262 -2.18 25.60 22.68
CA LEU A 262 -3.49 26.06 22.22
C LEU A 262 -4.13 26.96 23.28
N SER A 263 -4.63 28.12 22.84
CA SER A 263 -5.43 28.99 23.69
C SER A 263 -6.79 28.35 23.98
N ASN A 264 -7.31 28.47 25.19
CA ASN A 264 -8.63 27.96 25.55
C ASN A 264 -9.51 29.10 26.08
N SER A 265 -10.50 29.51 25.28
CA SER A 265 -11.50 30.50 25.67
C SER A 265 -12.88 29.90 25.97
N THR A 266 -13.06 28.59 25.76
CA THR A 266 -14.37 27.91 25.84
C THR A 266 -14.55 27.09 27.12
N GLY A 267 -13.49 26.87 27.89
CA GLY A 267 -13.49 26.04 29.10
C GLY A 267 -13.39 24.53 28.84
N ALA A 268 -13.51 24.09 27.59
CA ALA A 268 -13.25 22.69 27.20
C ALA A 268 -11.75 22.48 27.02
N ALA A 269 -11.19 21.35 27.49
CA ALA A 269 -9.78 21.04 27.26
C ALA A 269 -9.52 20.89 25.74
N PRO A 270 -8.70 21.77 25.14
CA PRO A 270 -8.41 21.69 23.72
C PRO A 270 -7.52 20.47 23.45
N SER A 271 -7.71 19.79 22.33
CA SER A 271 -6.88 18.65 21.94
C SER A 271 -6.71 18.63 20.44
N ILE A 272 -5.50 18.29 19.99
CA ILE A 272 -5.19 18.11 18.57
C ILE A 272 -5.26 16.62 18.29
N LYS A 273 -6.25 16.20 17.49
CA LYS A 273 -6.46 14.79 17.12
C LYS A 273 -5.99 14.48 15.69
N THR A 274 -5.89 15.50 14.85
CA THR A 274 -5.43 15.40 13.46
C THR A 274 -3.91 15.27 13.37
N ASN A 275 -3.41 14.54 12.38
CA ASN A 275 -1.98 14.61 12.05
C ASN A 275 -1.59 16.01 11.55
N PRO A 276 -0.46 16.58 12.01
CA PRO A 276 0.07 17.79 11.42
C PRO A 276 0.47 17.54 9.96
N LEU A 277 -0.13 18.24 9.00
CA LEU A 277 0.32 18.19 7.61
C LEU A 277 1.40 19.24 7.38
N ILE A 278 2.56 18.83 6.92
CA ILE A 278 3.64 19.75 6.53
C ILE A 278 3.52 20.02 5.03
N VAL A 279 3.41 21.29 4.66
CA VAL A 279 3.52 21.72 3.26
C VAL A 279 4.50 22.89 3.19
N ASN A 280 5.59 22.72 2.46
CA ASN A 280 6.64 23.73 2.34
C ASN A 280 7.17 24.19 3.72
N SER A 281 6.97 25.45 4.07
CA SER A 281 7.36 26.07 5.34
C SER A 281 6.29 26.00 6.43
N ASP A 282 5.13 25.41 6.15
CA ASP A 282 3.96 25.55 6.99
C ASP A 282 3.45 24.20 7.51
N ILE A 283 2.76 24.25 8.65
CA ILE A 283 2.10 23.11 9.30
C ILE A 283 0.62 23.40 9.45
N PHE A 284 -0.21 22.43 9.07
CA PHE A 284 -1.67 22.51 9.15
C PHE A 284 -2.23 21.45 10.08
N PHE A 285 -3.11 21.85 10.99
CA PHE A 285 -3.74 20.94 11.96
C PHE A 285 -5.04 21.52 12.52
N GLY A 286 -5.93 20.65 13.00
CA GLY A 286 -7.21 21.01 13.59
C GLY A 286 -7.35 20.56 15.04
N ASP A 287 -8.10 21.34 15.83
CA ASP A 287 -8.42 21.01 17.21
C ASP A 287 -9.86 20.50 17.41
N ASN A 288 -10.11 19.94 18.59
CA ASN A 288 -11.42 19.43 18.99
C ASN A 288 -12.46 20.52 19.30
N ILE A 289 -12.12 21.80 19.30
CA ILE A 289 -13.07 22.89 19.58
C ILE A 289 -13.47 23.67 18.32
N GLY A 290 -12.99 23.23 17.15
CA GLY A 290 -13.38 23.73 15.84
C GLY A 290 -12.47 24.81 15.28
N ARG A 291 -11.20 24.86 15.72
CA ARG A 291 -10.19 25.71 15.09
C ARG A 291 -9.28 24.90 14.19
N PHE A 292 -8.98 25.48 13.03
CA PHE A 292 -7.99 24.96 12.09
C PHE A 292 -6.89 26.00 11.89
N TYR A 293 -5.65 25.57 11.87
CA TYR A 293 -4.48 26.43 11.97
C TYR A 293 -3.51 26.22 10.82
N SER A 294 -2.78 27.29 10.48
CA SER A 294 -1.51 27.25 9.76
C SER A 294 -0.42 27.90 10.61
N PHE A 295 0.74 27.25 10.71
CA PHE A 295 1.89 27.70 11.49
C PHE A 295 3.16 27.66 10.67
N ASP A 296 4.06 28.63 10.84
CA ASP A 296 5.43 28.57 10.34
C ASP A 296 6.17 27.44 11.07
N LYS A 297 6.56 26.40 10.33
CA LYS A 297 7.20 25.20 10.87
C LYS A 297 8.54 25.47 11.55
N ASN A 298 9.19 26.58 11.18
CA ASN A 298 10.50 26.96 11.69
C ASN A 298 10.42 27.76 12.97
N LYS A 299 9.45 28.66 13.08
CA LYS A 299 9.33 29.59 14.21
C LYS A 299 8.29 29.17 15.24
N GLY A 300 7.36 28.29 14.88
CA GLY A 300 6.22 27.95 15.74
C GLY A 300 5.22 29.09 15.89
N THR A 301 5.19 30.03 14.94
CA THR A 301 4.27 31.18 14.96
C THR A 301 3.06 30.92 14.07
N GLU A 302 1.88 31.29 14.54
CA GLU A 302 0.64 31.20 13.75
C GLU A 302 0.72 32.12 12.52
N ASN A 303 0.47 31.55 11.34
CA ASN A 303 0.28 32.29 10.09
C ASN A 303 -1.17 32.78 10.02
N TRP A 304 -2.12 31.88 10.24
CA TRP A 304 -3.55 32.15 10.31
C TRP A 304 -4.28 31.04 11.07
N SER A 305 -5.48 31.35 11.56
CA SER A 305 -6.43 30.37 12.09
C SER A 305 -7.86 30.71 11.68
N VAL A 306 -8.69 29.68 11.56
CA VAL A 306 -10.12 29.79 11.27
C VAL A 306 -10.94 29.06 12.31
N ASN A 307 -12.21 29.45 12.45
CA ASN A 307 -13.15 28.82 13.37
C ASN A 307 -14.34 28.27 12.58
N ALA A 308 -14.47 26.95 12.54
CA ALA A 308 -15.55 26.23 11.87
C ALA A 308 -16.81 26.08 12.76
N GLY A 309 -16.87 26.82 13.88
CA GLY A 309 -17.96 26.79 14.84
C GLY A 309 -17.55 26.14 16.16
N GLN A 310 -18.14 26.64 17.25
CA GLN A 310 -17.85 26.16 18.59
C GLN A 310 -18.26 24.68 18.74
N PHE A 311 -17.36 23.86 19.28
CA PHE A 311 -17.55 22.41 19.46
C PHE A 311 -17.66 21.61 18.15
N ASN A 312 -17.25 22.19 17.02
CA ASN A 312 -17.21 21.52 15.74
C ASN A 312 -15.83 20.89 15.49
N SER A 313 -15.50 19.83 16.22
CA SER A 313 -14.16 19.21 16.22
C SER A 313 -13.68 18.82 14.83
N PHE A 314 -12.42 19.12 14.52
CA PHE A 314 -11.71 18.53 13.39
C PHE A 314 -11.27 17.11 13.74
N TYR A 315 -11.76 16.13 12.96
CA TYR A 315 -11.44 14.70 13.11
C TYR A 315 -10.64 14.16 11.93
N SER A 316 -10.82 14.75 10.75
CA SER A 316 -10.11 14.35 9.53
C SER A 316 -8.72 14.99 9.49
N SER A 317 -7.68 14.18 9.30
CA SER A 317 -6.34 14.72 9.06
C SER A 317 -6.30 15.47 7.72
N PRO A 318 -5.70 16.68 7.65
CA PRO A 318 -5.69 17.49 6.44
C PRO A 318 -4.91 16.85 5.29
N THR A 319 -5.28 17.20 4.06
CA THR A 319 -4.55 16.85 2.83
C THR A 319 -4.41 18.08 1.93
N GLN A 320 -3.34 18.15 1.16
CA GLN A 320 -3.12 19.22 0.19
C GLN A 320 -3.73 18.87 -1.17
N PHE A 321 -4.33 19.86 -1.83
CA PHE A 321 -4.64 19.86 -3.25
C PHE A 321 -4.31 21.24 -3.83
N ASN A 322 -3.30 21.34 -4.70
CA ASN A 322 -2.80 22.61 -5.24
C ASN A 322 -2.54 23.65 -4.13
N GLU A 323 -3.16 24.83 -4.23
CA GLU A 323 -3.09 25.91 -3.24
C GLU A 323 -4.18 25.80 -2.16
N SER A 324 -4.71 24.60 -1.93
CA SER A 324 -5.75 24.35 -0.95
C SER A 324 -5.40 23.23 0.03
N ILE A 325 -5.93 23.34 1.24
CA ILE A 325 -5.90 22.30 2.27
C ILE A 325 -7.32 21.84 2.53
N ILE A 326 -7.55 20.55 2.33
CA ILE A 326 -8.85 19.91 2.49
C ILE A 326 -8.86 19.13 3.80
N THR A 327 -9.85 19.41 4.65
CA THR A 327 -10.04 18.77 5.95
C THR A 327 -11.49 18.86 6.40
N GLY A 328 -11.89 18.02 7.35
CA GLY A 328 -13.27 17.88 7.80
C GLY A 328 -13.44 18.00 9.30
N THR A 329 -14.53 18.68 9.69
CA THR A 329 -15.11 18.51 11.02
C THR A 329 -16.07 17.32 11.02
N TYR A 330 -16.73 17.03 12.15
CA TYR A 330 -17.68 15.92 12.23
C TYR A 330 -18.80 15.96 11.17
N SER A 331 -19.21 17.14 10.70
CA SER A 331 -20.36 17.30 9.79
C SER A 331 -20.06 17.98 8.46
N THR A 332 -18.87 18.59 8.29
CA THR A 332 -18.58 19.41 7.12
C THR A 332 -17.16 19.19 6.63
N LEU A 333 -17.01 18.98 5.33
CA LEU A 333 -15.72 18.96 4.64
C LEU A 333 -15.43 20.36 4.10
N TYR A 334 -14.23 20.87 4.33
CA TYR A 334 -13.81 22.19 3.91
C TYR A 334 -12.60 22.09 3.00
N SER A 335 -12.50 23.03 2.05
CA SER A 335 -11.27 23.38 1.36
C SER A 335 -10.89 24.80 1.71
N TYR A 336 -9.72 24.98 2.29
CA TYR A 336 -9.16 26.27 2.70
C TYR A 336 -8.02 26.66 1.79
N ASN A 337 -7.94 27.93 1.41
CA ASN A 337 -6.76 28.48 0.75
C ASN A 337 -5.55 28.37 1.68
N ILE A 338 -4.46 27.78 1.18
CA ILE A 338 -3.28 27.42 1.97
C ILE A 338 -2.61 28.64 2.64
N ASN A 339 -2.66 29.81 2.01
CA ASN A 339 -1.96 31.02 2.47
C ASN A 339 -2.80 31.90 3.40
N SER A 340 -4.13 31.88 3.26
CA SER A 340 -5.02 32.83 3.93
C SER A 340 -6.04 32.21 4.88
N GLY A 341 -6.26 30.89 4.79
CA GLY A 341 -7.34 30.21 5.50
C GLY A 341 -8.74 30.52 4.96
N ALA A 342 -8.88 31.30 3.88
CA ALA A 342 -10.18 31.58 3.29
C ALA A 342 -10.84 30.27 2.78
N ILE A 343 -12.13 30.08 3.05
CA ILE A 343 -12.89 28.94 2.51
C ILE A 343 -12.99 29.11 0.99
N ILE A 344 -12.50 28.12 0.25
CA ILE A 344 -12.67 27.99 -1.21
C ILE A 344 -14.02 27.33 -1.48
N TRP A 345 -14.31 26.23 -0.79
CA TRP A 345 -15.60 25.56 -0.81
C TRP A 345 -15.82 24.79 0.49
N GLU A 346 -17.09 24.51 0.79
CA GLU A 346 -17.50 23.64 1.88
C GLU A 346 -18.59 22.66 1.40
N TYR A 347 -18.58 21.46 1.97
CA TYR A 347 -19.54 20.41 1.70
C TYR A 347 -20.10 19.89 3.02
N GLY A 348 -21.31 20.35 3.36
CA GLY A 348 -22.04 19.93 4.56
C GLY A 348 -22.74 18.59 4.36
N LEU A 349 -22.57 17.67 5.30
CA LEU A 349 -23.22 16.37 5.27
C LEU A 349 -24.72 16.49 5.59
N THR A 350 -25.54 15.80 4.80
CA THR A 350 -26.97 15.57 5.12
C THR A 350 -27.13 14.32 6.00
N GLY A 351 -26.46 14.34 7.16
CA GLY A 351 -26.44 13.24 8.13
C GLY A 351 -25.22 12.33 8.04
N GLY A 352 -24.91 11.68 9.16
CA GLY A 352 -23.69 10.91 9.36
C GLY A 352 -22.55 11.75 9.95
N SER A 353 -21.35 11.18 9.93
CA SER A 353 -20.13 11.78 10.46
C SER A 353 -18.92 11.53 9.58
N LEU A 354 -18.06 12.55 9.49
CA LEU A 354 -16.71 12.42 8.93
C LEU A 354 -15.76 11.91 10.00
N GLU A 355 -15.54 10.60 9.99
CA GLU A 355 -14.58 9.91 10.87
C GLU A 355 -13.42 9.30 10.05
N THR A 356 -13.24 9.77 8.83
CA THR A 356 -12.14 9.40 7.93
C THR A 356 -11.42 10.65 7.45
N SER A 357 -10.24 10.50 6.85
CA SER A 357 -9.51 11.61 6.25
C SER A 357 -9.64 11.60 4.72
N PRO A 358 -9.65 12.78 4.07
CA PRO A 358 -9.76 12.88 2.61
C PRO A 358 -8.52 12.36 1.89
N PHE A 359 -8.72 11.62 0.79
CA PHE A 359 -7.69 11.21 -0.16
C PHE A 359 -7.82 11.99 -1.46
N ILE A 360 -6.70 12.44 -2.03
CA ILE A 360 -6.68 13.18 -3.30
C ILE A 360 -6.08 12.32 -4.41
N TYR A 361 -6.81 12.18 -5.51
CA TYR A 361 -6.35 11.49 -6.71
C TYR A 361 -7.01 12.09 -7.94
N ASN A 362 -6.23 12.41 -8.99
CA ASN A 362 -6.72 12.97 -10.26
C ASN A 362 -7.78 14.08 -10.10
N ASP A 363 -7.46 15.13 -9.35
CA ASP A 363 -8.35 16.29 -9.05
C ASP A 363 -9.66 15.95 -8.32
N LYS A 364 -9.71 14.78 -7.67
CA LYS A 364 -10.87 14.30 -6.91
C LYS A 364 -10.52 14.07 -5.45
N VAL A 365 -11.51 14.27 -4.59
CA VAL A 365 -11.47 13.97 -3.15
C VAL A 365 -12.29 12.73 -2.88
N TYR A 366 -11.71 11.75 -2.21
CA TYR A 366 -12.39 10.54 -1.75
C TYR A 366 -12.46 10.56 -0.23
N ILE A 367 -13.66 10.31 0.32
CA ILE A 367 -13.86 10.34 1.78
C ILE A 367 -14.94 9.35 2.20
N GLY A 368 -14.73 8.68 3.34
CA GLY A 368 -15.70 7.79 3.97
C GLY A 368 -16.56 8.51 5.00
N ILE A 369 -17.86 8.23 5.00
CA ILE A 369 -18.86 8.81 5.90
C ILE A 369 -19.53 7.66 6.66
N SER A 370 -19.61 7.79 7.99
CA SER A 370 -20.36 6.84 8.84
C SER A 370 -21.78 7.34 9.09
N LYS A 371 -22.78 6.47 8.97
CA LYS A 371 -24.22 6.79 9.09
C LYS A 371 -24.94 5.71 9.88
N ASN A 372 -24.92 5.83 11.20
CA ASN A 372 -25.69 5.01 12.16
C ASN A 372 -26.02 3.58 11.69
N GLY A 373 -24.98 2.75 11.47
CA GLY A 373 -25.12 1.35 11.03
C GLY A 373 -24.95 1.12 9.52
N SER A 374 -24.72 2.18 8.75
CA SER A 374 -24.40 2.18 7.31
C SER A 374 -23.23 3.14 7.04
N GLY A 375 -22.64 3.07 5.86
CA GLY A 375 -21.58 3.99 5.47
C GLY A 375 -21.73 4.46 4.03
N GLU A 376 -20.93 5.44 3.65
CA GLU A 376 -20.89 5.95 2.29
C GLU A 376 -19.45 6.31 1.92
N LEU A 377 -19.02 5.90 0.73
CA LEU A 377 -17.83 6.44 0.10
C LEU A 377 -18.26 7.54 -0.87
N LEU A 378 -17.72 8.73 -0.68
CA LEU A 378 -18.04 9.92 -1.46
C LEU A 378 -16.85 10.32 -2.32
N CYS A 379 -17.11 10.62 -3.59
CA CYS A 379 -16.16 11.27 -4.49
C CYS A 379 -16.64 12.68 -4.83
N LEU A 380 -15.77 13.67 -4.62
CA LEU A 380 -16.02 15.07 -4.94
C LEU A 380 -14.96 15.62 -5.88
N ASN A 381 -15.30 16.63 -6.66
CA ASN A 381 -14.32 17.43 -7.39
C ASN A 381 -13.51 18.29 -6.39
N ALA A 382 -12.19 18.16 -6.40
CA ALA A 382 -11.32 18.83 -5.43
C ALA A 382 -11.27 20.35 -5.58
N THR A 383 -11.62 20.88 -6.75
CA THR A 383 -11.60 22.32 -7.03
C THR A 383 -12.84 23.03 -6.50
N ASN A 384 -14.01 22.39 -6.49
CA ASN A 384 -15.27 23.07 -6.16
C ASN A 384 -16.17 22.32 -5.15
N GLY A 385 -15.77 21.14 -4.66
CA GLY A 385 -16.54 20.37 -3.68
C GLY A 385 -17.84 19.77 -4.23
N SER A 386 -18.07 19.82 -5.55
CA SER A 386 -19.25 19.19 -6.17
C SER A 386 -19.12 17.67 -6.15
N VAL A 387 -20.22 16.99 -5.86
CA VAL A 387 -20.25 15.52 -5.77
C VAL A 387 -20.21 14.94 -7.17
N ILE A 388 -19.27 14.03 -7.41
CA ILE A 388 -19.15 13.29 -8.68
C ILE A 388 -19.96 12.00 -8.59
N TRP A 389 -19.71 11.19 -7.56
CA TRP A 389 -20.44 9.95 -7.32
C TRP A 389 -20.47 9.59 -5.83
N ARG A 390 -21.35 8.65 -5.50
CA ARG A 390 -21.54 8.08 -4.16
C ARG A 390 -21.64 6.57 -4.25
N TYR A 391 -21.03 5.87 -3.30
CA TYR A 391 -21.17 4.43 -3.14
C TYR A 391 -21.62 4.09 -1.72
N ALA A 392 -22.69 3.30 -1.59
CA ALA A 392 -23.23 2.90 -0.30
C ALA A 392 -22.45 1.72 0.28
N LEU A 393 -21.85 1.89 1.45
CA LEU A 393 -21.19 0.82 2.21
C LEU A 393 -22.20 0.10 3.09
N GLU A 394 -21.97 -1.18 3.37
CA GLU A 394 -22.88 -2.00 4.19
C GLU A 394 -22.81 -1.67 5.69
N ASN A 395 -21.77 -0.95 6.12
CA ASN A 395 -21.61 -0.51 7.49
C ASN A 395 -20.82 0.79 7.62
N ASN A 396 -20.75 1.30 8.85
CA ASN A 396 -19.91 2.44 9.21
C ASN A 396 -18.46 2.17 8.78
N THR A 397 -17.75 3.26 8.47
CA THR A 397 -16.33 3.22 8.15
C THR A 397 -15.58 4.27 8.97
N THR A 398 -14.48 3.82 9.59
CA THR A 398 -13.45 4.69 10.18
C THR A 398 -12.11 4.53 9.46
N SER A 399 -12.08 3.72 8.40
CA SER A 399 -10.92 3.49 7.56
C SER A 399 -10.91 4.57 6.48
N SER A 400 -9.82 5.33 6.39
CA SER A 400 -9.72 6.36 5.34
C SER A 400 -9.45 5.70 3.99
N PRO A 401 -10.07 6.16 2.90
CA PRO A 401 -9.85 5.56 1.59
C PRO A 401 -8.42 5.76 1.10
N ILE A 402 -7.93 4.82 0.31
CA ILE A 402 -6.69 4.95 -0.49
C ILE A 402 -7.03 4.72 -1.95
N VAL A 403 -6.42 5.49 -2.86
CA VAL A 403 -6.59 5.29 -4.30
C VAL A 403 -5.27 4.89 -4.93
N PHE A 404 -5.31 3.83 -5.74
CA PHE A 404 -4.17 3.34 -6.51
C PHE A 404 -4.67 2.69 -7.80
N GLU A 405 -3.99 2.98 -8.91
CA GLU A 405 -4.35 2.48 -10.24
C GLU A 405 -5.86 2.60 -10.54
N ASP A 406 -6.43 3.78 -10.31
CA ASP A 406 -7.85 4.09 -10.50
C ASP A 406 -8.83 3.23 -9.67
N ILE A 407 -8.38 2.63 -8.57
CA ILE A 407 -9.21 1.86 -7.63
C ILE A 407 -9.12 2.47 -6.23
N VAL A 408 -10.29 2.74 -5.64
CA VAL A 408 -10.46 3.18 -4.25
C VAL A 408 -10.64 1.96 -3.35
N TYR A 409 -9.75 1.81 -2.38
CA TYR A 409 -9.83 0.79 -1.34
C TYR A 409 -10.31 1.39 -0.02
N ILE A 410 -11.33 0.78 0.59
CA ILE A 410 -11.88 1.21 1.87
C ILE A 410 -12.45 0.02 2.64
N GLY A 411 -12.23 0.00 3.95
CA GLY A 411 -12.79 -1.01 4.87
C GLY A 411 -14.02 -0.51 5.64
N ASP A 412 -14.87 -1.43 6.09
CA ASP A 412 -15.99 -1.14 6.99
C ASP A 412 -15.98 -1.95 8.29
N TRP A 413 -16.88 -1.60 9.21
CA TRP A 413 -17.05 -2.25 10.51
C TRP A 413 -17.70 -3.64 10.45
N LYS A 414 -18.11 -4.09 9.26
CA LYS A 414 -18.62 -5.44 9.02
C LYS A 414 -17.58 -6.32 8.36
N LYS A 415 -16.28 -6.01 8.48
CA LYS A 415 -15.20 -6.87 7.95
C LYS A 415 -15.23 -6.94 6.42
N ASN A 416 -15.73 -5.91 5.74
CA ASN A 416 -15.71 -5.83 4.29
C ASN A 416 -14.56 -4.92 3.85
N MET A 417 -13.73 -5.39 2.91
CA MET A 417 -12.81 -4.55 2.13
C MET A 417 -13.38 -4.39 0.72
N TYR A 418 -13.55 -3.14 0.30
CA TYR A 418 -14.12 -2.78 -0.99
C TYR A 418 -13.02 -2.27 -1.92
N ALA A 419 -13.10 -2.64 -3.20
CA ALA A 419 -12.40 -2.01 -4.31
C ALA A 419 -13.43 -1.38 -5.24
N VAL A 420 -13.40 -0.05 -5.36
CA VAL A 420 -14.37 0.74 -6.12
C VAL A 420 -13.63 1.52 -7.18
N ASN A 421 -14.09 1.44 -8.44
CA ASN A 421 -13.49 2.21 -9.53
C ASN A 421 -13.55 3.72 -9.22
N ALA A 422 -12.38 4.37 -9.23
CA ALA A 422 -12.20 5.76 -8.81
C ALA A 422 -12.89 6.77 -9.74
N GLU A 423 -13.09 6.41 -11.01
CA GLU A 423 -13.76 7.25 -11.99
C GLU A 423 -15.27 7.18 -11.86
N THR A 424 -15.81 5.96 -11.81
CA THR A 424 -17.25 5.69 -11.97
C THR A 424 -17.99 5.46 -10.66
N GLY A 425 -17.30 5.13 -9.57
CA GLY A 425 -17.90 4.71 -8.31
C GLY A 425 -18.52 3.31 -8.34
N LEU A 426 -18.25 2.53 -9.38
CA LEU A 426 -18.74 1.14 -9.49
C LEU A 426 -17.86 0.20 -8.67
N LEU A 427 -18.49 -0.74 -7.98
CA LEU A 427 -17.79 -1.80 -7.27
C LEU A 427 -17.08 -2.70 -8.29
N ASP A 428 -15.78 -2.90 -8.11
CA ASP A 428 -14.99 -3.89 -8.83
C ASP A 428 -15.09 -5.24 -8.09
N TRP A 429 -14.59 -5.26 -6.85
CA TRP A 429 -14.69 -6.41 -5.98
C TRP A 429 -14.89 -6.05 -4.51
N LYS A 430 -15.34 -7.04 -3.74
CA LYS A 430 -15.48 -6.97 -2.29
C LYS A 430 -15.06 -8.29 -1.68
N ILE A 431 -14.18 -8.24 -0.69
CA ILE A 431 -13.77 -9.41 0.08
C ILE A 431 -14.23 -9.29 1.53
N LYS A 432 -14.48 -10.46 2.15
CA LYS A 432 -14.75 -10.56 3.58
C LYS A 432 -13.44 -10.83 4.31
N THR A 433 -13.08 -9.98 5.25
CA THR A 433 -11.93 -10.18 6.13
C THR A 433 -12.32 -10.96 7.38
N GLU A 434 -11.33 -11.56 8.03
CA GLU A 434 -11.54 -12.33 9.26
C GLU A 434 -12.03 -11.43 10.41
N GLU A 435 -11.57 -10.18 10.45
CA GLU A 435 -11.91 -9.20 11.49
C GLU A 435 -12.20 -7.80 10.97
N ILE A 436 -12.72 -6.95 11.86
CA ILE A 436 -13.14 -5.57 11.55
C ILE A 436 -11.93 -4.73 11.14
N ILE A 437 -12.08 -3.97 10.05
CA ILE A 437 -11.07 -3.03 9.57
C ILE A 437 -11.32 -1.67 10.22
N PHE A 438 -10.53 -1.34 11.25
CA PHE A 438 -10.61 -0.05 11.93
C PHE A 438 -9.76 1.03 11.29
N LYS A 439 -8.71 0.64 10.55
CA LYS A 439 -7.61 1.52 10.15
C LYS A 439 -7.48 1.64 8.64
N SER A 440 -6.87 2.74 8.21
CA SER A 440 -6.67 3.03 6.79
C SER A 440 -5.73 1.98 6.19
N PRO A 441 -6.08 1.39 5.03
CA PRO A 441 -5.16 0.53 4.30
C PRO A 441 -3.93 1.30 3.80
N THR A 442 -2.87 0.56 3.49
CA THR A 442 -1.63 1.07 2.87
C THR A 442 -1.30 0.25 1.65
N ILE A 443 -0.84 0.89 0.58
CA ILE A 443 -0.42 0.19 -0.64
C ILE A 443 1.09 0.18 -0.73
N VAL A 444 1.64 -0.97 -1.08
CA VAL A 444 3.08 -1.21 -1.18
C VAL A 444 3.37 -1.80 -2.54
N VAL A 445 4.29 -1.15 -3.27
CA VAL A 445 4.73 -1.60 -4.59
C VAL A 445 6.22 -1.94 -4.53
N GLY A 446 6.57 -3.14 -5.01
CA GLY A 446 7.95 -3.61 -5.06
C GLY A 446 8.63 -3.65 -3.68
N GLU A 447 9.89 -3.24 -3.63
CA GLU A 447 10.74 -3.22 -2.42
C GLU A 447 10.53 -1.98 -1.53
N GLY A 448 9.27 -1.58 -1.34
CA GLY A 448 8.92 -0.55 -0.35
C GLY A 448 8.50 0.81 -0.90
N LYS A 449 8.15 0.93 -2.19
CA LYS A 449 7.43 2.13 -2.66
C LYS A 449 6.04 2.10 -2.06
N ALA A 450 5.88 2.76 -0.91
CA ALA A 450 4.63 2.81 -0.19
C ALA A 450 3.83 4.06 -0.56
N ILE A 451 2.54 3.86 -0.80
CA ILE A 451 1.54 4.91 -0.90
C ILE A 451 0.86 4.99 0.47
N ILE A 452 1.30 5.94 1.30
CA ILE A 452 0.82 6.15 2.68
C ILE A 452 0.03 7.47 2.73
N TYR A 453 -1.20 7.42 3.23
CA TYR A 453 -2.14 8.56 3.16
C TYR A 453 -2.96 8.73 4.45
N PRO A 454 -3.66 9.87 4.64
CA PRO A 454 -3.85 10.44 5.95
C PRO A 454 -4.73 9.51 6.77
N SER A 455 -4.23 9.06 7.90
CA SER A 455 -5.03 8.37 8.90
C SER A 455 -5.53 9.39 9.92
N VAL A 456 -6.67 9.08 10.54
CA VAL A 456 -7.22 9.81 11.70
C VAL A 456 -6.26 9.74 12.90
N SER A 457 -5.25 8.86 12.84
CA SER A 457 -4.28 8.65 13.93
C SER A 457 -2.81 8.42 13.52
N GLY A 458 -2.40 8.54 12.26
CA GLY A 458 -0.96 8.53 11.92
C GLY A 458 -0.55 9.07 10.54
N LEU A 459 0.65 9.67 10.53
CA LEU A 459 1.67 9.93 9.49
C LEU A 459 1.33 10.40 8.06
N LYS A 460 2.14 11.34 7.53
CA LYS A 460 2.41 11.55 6.09
C LYS A 460 3.80 12.11 5.80
N ASN A 461 4.48 11.45 4.85
CA ASN A 461 5.75 11.71 4.16
C ASN A 461 7.02 11.94 4.99
#